data_AF-A0A7R9ADM9-F1
#
_entry.id   AF-A0A7R9ADM9-F1
#
_cell.length_a   1.000
_cell.length_b   1.000
_cell.length_c   1.000
_cell.angle_alpha   90.00
_cell.angle_beta   90.00
_cell.angle_gamma   90.00
#
_symmetry.space_group_name_H-M   'P 1'
#
loop_
_entity.id
_entity.type
_entity.pdbx_description
1 polymer ?
#
loop_
_entity_poly.entity_id
_entity_poly.type
_entity_poly.pdbx_seq_one_letter_code
_entity_poly.pdbx_strand_id
1 'polypeptide(L)'
;MVRKGADPSQSYVAKLLHKGPDAVLKKVAEEAGEVLLAAKDGQTQQIIYEVADLWFHTLVTLAQYNLTSDDILKELARHELPAKKIYEDDEFIAFHDIRPAAPIHILIIPRQHIEKLSDCTTEQTQMLGRMQLLAVQLMQELGCTNGFRTVINCGPDGGQEVYHLHLHAMGGPRPWATIPAVLILLFGGKRLRNLGSDLGESIKGFKKGIADASSDDKTKVIEAEKDKIQS
;
A
#
# COMPACT_ATOMS: atom_id res chain seq x y z
N MET A 1 -23.56 7.42 -20.13
CA MET A 1 -24.82 7.94 -19.54
C MET A 1 -26.01 7.14 -20.07
N VAL A 2 -26.62 6.28 -19.25
CA VAL A 2 -27.89 5.63 -19.59
C VAL A 2 -29.02 6.66 -19.43
N ARG A 3 -29.83 6.85 -20.46
CA ARG A 3 -30.93 7.83 -20.48
C ARG A 3 -32.06 7.37 -19.54
N LYS A 4 -32.60 8.29 -18.74
CA LYS A 4 -33.74 8.13 -17.80
C LYS A 4 -35.09 7.72 -18.44
N GLY A 5 -35.07 7.23 -19.69
CA GLY A 5 -36.24 6.81 -20.45
C GLY A 5 -35.95 5.63 -21.41
N ALA A 6 -34.91 4.84 -21.14
CA ALA A 6 -34.69 3.59 -21.85
C ALA A 6 -35.79 2.59 -21.51
N ASP A 7 -36.29 1.86 -22.52
CA ASP A 7 -37.31 0.82 -22.34
C ASP A 7 -36.85 -0.17 -21.24
N PRO A 8 -37.65 -0.37 -20.16
CA PRO A 8 -37.32 -1.30 -19.08
C PRO A 8 -37.05 -2.73 -19.56
N SER A 9 -37.50 -3.12 -20.75
CA SER A 9 -37.21 -4.44 -21.32
C SER A 9 -35.73 -4.62 -21.73
N GLN A 10 -35.00 -3.54 -21.95
CA GLN A 10 -33.71 -3.53 -22.67
C GLN A 10 -32.48 -3.76 -21.78
N SER A 11 -32.51 -3.41 -20.49
CA SER A 11 -31.36 -3.65 -19.59
C SER A 11 -31.75 -3.79 -18.12
N TYR A 12 -30.95 -4.54 -17.37
CA TYR A 12 -31.10 -4.70 -15.92
C TYR A 12 -31.15 -3.35 -15.19
N VAL A 13 -30.30 -2.41 -15.58
CA VAL A 13 -30.27 -1.04 -15.05
C VAL A 13 -31.58 -0.31 -15.32
N ALA A 14 -32.14 -0.42 -16.53
CA ALA A 14 -33.42 0.20 -16.86
C ALA A 14 -34.58 -0.37 -16.01
N LYS A 15 -34.59 -1.69 -15.78
CA LYS A 15 -35.55 -2.34 -14.87
C LYS A 15 -35.43 -1.82 -13.45
N LEU A 16 -34.19 -1.70 -12.95
CA LEU A 16 -33.95 -1.29 -11.56
C LEU A 16 -34.32 0.19 -11.34
N LEU A 17 -33.98 1.08 -12.28
CA LEU A 17 -34.36 2.49 -12.24
C LEU A 17 -35.88 2.68 -12.31
N HIS A 18 -36.57 1.89 -13.14
CA HIS A 18 -38.04 1.92 -13.27
C HIS A 18 -38.76 1.48 -11.99
N LYS A 19 -38.18 0.55 -11.21
CA LYS A 19 -38.75 0.13 -9.92
C LYS A 19 -38.70 1.23 -8.84
N GLY A 20 -37.98 2.33 -9.09
CA GLY A 20 -37.89 3.48 -8.20
C GLY A 20 -36.76 3.40 -7.18
N PRO A 21 -36.51 4.50 -6.45
CA PRO A 21 -35.35 4.64 -5.55
C PRO A 21 -35.24 3.53 -4.49
N ASP A 22 -36.34 3.15 -3.86
CA ASP A 22 -36.34 2.16 -2.77
C ASP A 22 -35.81 0.80 -3.22
N ALA A 23 -36.12 0.39 -4.45
CA ALA A 23 -35.65 -0.88 -5.01
C ALA A 23 -34.14 -0.87 -5.24
N VAL A 24 -33.57 0.26 -5.66
CA VAL A 24 -32.13 0.42 -5.85
C VAL A 24 -31.42 0.44 -4.49
N LEU A 25 -31.94 1.22 -3.54
CA LEU A 25 -31.37 1.35 -2.20
C LEU A 25 -31.39 0.02 -1.43
N LYS A 26 -32.44 -0.79 -1.61
CA LYS A 26 -32.50 -2.13 -1.04
C LYS A 26 -31.36 -3.01 -1.54
N LYS A 27 -31.04 -2.96 -2.85
CA LYS A 27 -29.90 -3.69 -3.41
C LYS A 27 -28.57 -3.22 -2.79
N VAL A 28 -28.36 -1.91 -2.66
CA VAL A 28 -27.16 -1.37 -1.99
C VAL A 28 -27.02 -1.92 -0.56
N ALA A 29 -28.12 -1.97 0.20
CA ALA A 29 -28.11 -2.50 1.57
C ALA A 29 -27.85 -4.02 1.62
N GLU A 30 -28.41 -4.79 0.68
CA GLU A 30 -28.15 -6.23 0.52
C GLU A 30 -26.65 -6.47 0.24
N GLU A 31 -26.08 -5.84 -0.78
CA GLU A 31 -24.66 -6.05 -1.14
C GLU A 31 -23.70 -5.60 -0.03
N ALA A 32 -24.02 -4.51 0.66
CA ALA A 32 -23.22 -4.08 1.82
C ALA A 32 -23.21 -5.14 2.93
N GLY A 33 -24.33 -5.82 3.16
CA GLY A 33 -24.40 -6.95 4.09
C GLY A 33 -23.56 -8.14 3.63
N GLU A 34 -23.60 -8.46 2.34
CA GLU A 34 -22.84 -9.56 1.74
C GLU A 34 -21.33 -9.32 1.81
N VAL A 35 -20.87 -8.09 1.56
CA VAL A 35 -19.47 -7.68 1.77
C VAL A 35 -19.02 -7.95 3.20
N LEU A 36 -19.83 -7.58 4.20
CA LEU A 36 -19.49 -7.78 5.61
C LEU A 36 -19.38 -9.28 5.96
N LEU A 37 -20.28 -10.11 5.42
CA LEU A 37 -20.25 -11.55 5.63
C LEU A 37 -19.02 -12.19 4.95
N ALA A 38 -18.76 -11.86 3.69
CA ALA A 38 -17.61 -12.35 2.95
C ALA A 38 -16.27 -11.97 3.62
N ALA A 39 -16.19 -10.73 4.13
CA ALA A 39 -15.02 -10.24 4.85
C ALA A 39 -14.81 -10.94 6.20
N LYS A 40 -15.89 -11.17 6.96
CA LYS A 40 -15.85 -11.89 8.23
C LYS A 40 -15.33 -13.32 8.06
N ASP A 41 -15.72 -13.99 6.98
CA ASP A 41 -15.35 -15.39 6.71
C ASP A 41 -14.01 -15.52 5.95
N GLY A 42 -13.35 -14.41 5.63
CA GLY A 42 -12.02 -14.39 4.99
C GLY A 42 -12.01 -14.87 3.55
N GLN A 43 -13.14 -14.84 2.85
CA GLN A 43 -13.28 -15.36 1.49
C GLN A 43 -12.88 -14.32 0.45
N THR A 44 -11.58 -14.16 0.20
CA THR A 44 -11.01 -13.10 -0.67
C THR A 44 -11.72 -12.94 -2.01
N GLN A 45 -12.06 -14.05 -2.68
CA GLN A 45 -12.72 -13.98 -3.98
C GLN A 45 -14.16 -13.48 -3.86
N GLN A 46 -14.87 -13.89 -2.81
CA GLN A 46 -16.23 -13.44 -2.56
C GLN A 46 -16.25 -11.94 -2.22
N ILE A 47 -15.29 -11.47 -1.41
CA ILE A 47 -15.14 -10.04 -1.10
C ILE A 47 -15.04 -9.21 -2.39
N ILE A 48 -14.24 -9.66 -3.37
CA ILE A 48 -14.09 -8.94 -4.64
C ILE A 48 -15.44 -8.87 -5.38
N TYR A 49 -16.19 -9.97 -5.43
CA TYR A 49 -17.50 -9.99 -6.09
C TYR A 49 -18.51 -9.08 -5.40
N GLU A 50 -18.68 -9.18 -4.08
CA GLU A 50 -19.68 -8.37 -3.38
C GLU A 50 -19.33 -6.88 -3.38
N VAL A 51 -18.04 -6.53 -3.35
CA VAL A 51 -17.60 -5.13 -3.49
C VAL A 51 -17.91 -4.60 -4.89
N ALA A 52 -17.70 -5.41 -5.93
CA ALA A 52 -18.04 -5.02 -7.30
C ALA A 52 -19.55 -4.77 -7.48
N ASP A 53 -20.38 -5.65 -6.92
CA ASP A 53 -21.85 -5.52 -6.97
C ASP A 53 -22.34 -4.32 -6.15
N LEU A 54 -21.77 -4.10 -4.96
CA LEU A 54 -22.03 -2.90 -4.16
C LEU A 54 -21.69 -1.63 -4.93
N TRP A 55 -20.53 -1.58 -5.61
CA TRP A 55 -20.13 -0.43 -6.42
C TRP A 55 -21.08 -0.23 -7.59
N PHE A 56 -21.45 -1.30 -8.29
CA PHE A 56 -22.42 -1.22 -9.38
C PHE A 56 -23.75 -0.62 -8.91
N HIS A 57 -24.32 -1.13 -7.82
CA HIS A 57 -25.59 -0.63 -7.27
C HIS A 57 -25.48 0.80 -6.71
N THR A 58 -24.31 1.17 -6.18
CA THR A 58 -24.01 2.55 -5.79
C THR A 58 -24.02 3.48 -7.02
N LEU A 59 -23.37 3.10 -8.12
CA LEU A 59 -23.38 3.88 -9.36
C LEU A 59 -24.79 4.04 -9.94
N VAL A 60 -25.62 3.00 -9.88
CA VAL A 60 -27.04 3.10 -10.29
C VAL A 60 -27.82 4.06 -9.37
N THR A 61 -27.53 4.06 -8.08
CA THR A 61 -28.11 5.02 -7.12
C THR A 61 -27.74 6.45 -7.50
N LEU A 62 -26.46 6.72 -7.78
CA LEU A 62 -26.01 8.05 -8.22
C LEU A 62 -26.79 8.50 -9.47
N ALA A 63 -26.90 7.64 -10.48
CA ALA A 63 -27.64 7.94 -11.70
C ALA A 63 -29.12 8.26 -11.43
N GLN A 64 -29.76 7.58 -10.47
CA GLN A 64 -31.15 7.86 -10.07
C GLN A 64 -31.32 9.29 -9.56
N TYR A 65 -30.32 9.79 -8.82
CA TYR A 65 -30.31 11.16 -8.27
C TYR A 65 -29.64 12.20 -9.19
N ASN A 66 -29.34 11.85 -10.45
CA ASN A 66 -28.60 12.69 -11.40
C ASN A 66 -27.19 13.09 -10.91
N LEU A 67 -26.58 12.26 -10.08
CA LEU A 67 -25.19 12.39 -9.63
C LEU A 67 -24.28 11.53 -10.50
N THR A 68 -22.99 11.88 -10.51
CA THR A 68 -21.96 11.18 -11.26
C THR A 68 -20.87 10.64 -10.34
N SER A 69 -20.05 9.73 -10.85
CA SER A 69 -18.84 9.28 -10.13
C SER A 69 -17.89 10.43 -9.83
N ASP A 70 -17.84 11.46 -10.68
CA ASP A 70 -16.98 12.64 -10.47
C ASP A 70 -17.37 13.42 -9.22
N ASP A 71 -18.65 13.46 -8.86
CA ASP A 71 -19.12 14.12 -7.63
C ASP A 71 -18.61 13.39 -6.39
N ILE A 72 -18.57 12.05 -6.44
CA ILE A 72 -18.03 11.23 -5.36
C ILE A 72 -16.50 11.34 -5.29
N LEU A 73 -15.81 11.33 -6.43
CA LEU A 73 -14.35 11.48 -6.47
C LEU A 73 -13.92 12.83 -5.89
N LYS A 74 -14.66 13.91 -6.17
CA LYS A 74 -14.40 15.23 -5.55
C LYS A 74 -14.55 15.18 -4.04
N GLU A 75 -15.56 14.49 -3.51
CA GLU A 75 -15.76 14.39 -2.06
C GLU A 75 -14.71 13.49 -1.41
N LEU A 76 -14.35 12.37 -2.03
CA LEU A 76 -13.26 11.50 -1.57
C LEU A 76 -11.92 12.24 -1.55
N ALA A 77 -11.65 13.09 -2.55
CA ALA A 77 -10.46 13.94 -2.57
C ALA A 77 -10.42 14.99 -1.43
N ARG A 78 -11.55 15.26 -0.76
CA ARG A 78 -11.58 16.08 0.47
C ARG A 78 -11.23 15.26 1.73
N HIS A 79 -11.44 13.95 1.66
CA HIS A 79 -11.10 13.01 2.74
C HIS A 79 -9.68 12.45 2.61
N GLU A 80 -9.14 12.38 1.39
CA GLU A 80 -7.71 12.27 1.18
C GLU A 80 -7.08 13.59 1.63
N LEU A 81 -6.13 13.53 2.58
CA LEU A 81 -5.36 14.71 2.95
C LEU A 81 -4.75 15.26 1.65
N PRO A 82 -5.11 16.47 1.19
CA PRO A 82 -4.52 17.02 -0.01
C PRO A 82 -3.02 17.02 0.24
N ALA A 83 -2.28 16.32 -0.63
CA ALA A 83 -0.83 16.27 -0.55
C ALA A 83 -0.36 17.70 -0.31
N LYS A 84 0.27 17.97 0.85
CA LYS A 84 0.58 19.34 1.26
C LYS A 84 1.66 19.85 0.32
N LYS A 85 1.23 20.49 -0.76
CA LYS A 85 2.08 21.03 -1.81
C LYS A 85 2.92 22.14 -1.24
N ILE A 86 4.22 22.06 -1.50
CA ILE A 86 5.22 23.02 -1.01
C ILE A 86 5.88 23.76 -2.16
N TYR A 87 5.79 23.24 -3.39
CA TYR A 87 6.39 23.84 -4.57
C TYR A 87 5.63 23.44 -5.83
N GLU A 88 5.56 24.37 -6.79
CA GLU A 88 5.03 24.13 -8.12
C GLU A 88 5.62 25.13 -9.11
N ASP A 89 6.06 24.64 -10.26
CA ASP A 89 6.41 25.46 -11.42
C ASP A 89 5.98 24.77 -12.73
N ASP A 90 6.50 25.23 -13.87
CA ASP A 90 6.17 24.71 -15.20
C ASP A 90 6.71 23.29 -15.47
N GLU A 91 7.66 22.79 -14.66
CA GLU A 91 8.32 21.49 -14.85
C GLU A 91 8.09 20.52 -13.68
N PHE A 92 7.93 21.02 -12.44
CA PHE A 92 7.87 20.19 -11.22
C PHE A 92 6.71 20.55 -10.29
N ILE A 93 6.30 19.54 -9.52
CA ILE A 93 5.45 19.68 -8.33
C ILE A 93 6.16 18.99 -7.16
N ALA A 94 6.15 19.60 -5.98
CA ALA A 94 6.61 18.94 -4.75
C ALA A 94 5.61 19.06 -3.61
N PHE A 95 5.52 18.01 -2.81
CA PHE A 95 4.59 17.90 -1.69
C PHE A 95 5.14 17.00 -0.59
N HIS A 96 4.58 17.13 0.61
CA HIS A 96 4.90 16.21 1.71
C HIS A 96 4.37 14.81 1.42
N ASP A 97 5.20 13.80 1.71
CA ASP A 97 4.76 12.40 1.68
C ASP A 97 3.65 12.18 2.74
N ILE A 98 2.61 11.43 2.36
CA ILE A 98 1.46 11.14 3.22
C ILE A 98 1.81 10.19 4.38
N ARG A 99 2.87 9.38 4.23
CA ARG A 99 3.42 8.46 5.24
C ARG A 99 4.93 8.71 5.39
N PRO A 100 5.32 9.81 6.06
CA PRO A 100 6.72 10.23 6.12
C PRO A 100 7.62 9.21 6.82
N ALA A 101 8.73 8.81 6.17
CA ALA A 101 9.75 7.91 6.73
C ALA A 101 10.84 8.65 7.54
N ALA A 102 10.77 9.98 7.59
CA ALA A 102 11.65 10.88 8.32
C ALA A 102 10.87 12.15 8.71
N PRO A 103 11.32 12.94 9.70
CA PRO A 103 10.63 14.17 10.12
C PRO A 103 10.33 15.13 8.96
N ILE A 104 11.23 15.22 8.00
CA ILE A 104 11.00 15.88 6.71
C ILE A 104 11.06 14.80 5.65
N HIS A 105 9.93 14.50 5.01
CA HIS A 105 9.84 13.62 3.85
C HIS A 105 8.99 14.29 2.78
N ILE A 106 9.61 14.61 1.65
CA ILE A 106 8.93 15.23 0.51
C ILE A 106 9.15 14.39 -0.75
N LEU A 107 8.20 14.51 -1.67
CA LEU A 107 8.24 13.95 -3.00
C LEU A 107 8.35 15.09 -4.00
N ILE A 108 9.24 14.95 -4.99
CA ILE A 108 9.37 15.85 -6.14
C ILE A 108 9.05 15.04 -7.39
N ILE A 109 8.09 15.51 -8.18
CA ILE A 109 7.65 14.84 -9.41
C ILE A 109 7.74 15.80 -10.60
N PRO A 110 8.19 15.35 -11.78
CA PRO A 110 8.08 16.13 -13.00
C PRO A 110 6.62 16.16 -13.48
N ARG A 111 6.20 17.24 -14.14
CA ARG A 111 4.90 17.28 -14.85
C ARG A 111 4.87 16.32 -16.03
N GLN A 112 6.02 16.15 -16.69
CA GLN A 112 6.16 15.15 -17.75
C GLN A 112 5.98 13.76 -17.14
N HIS A 113 5.05 12.97 -17.69
CA HIS A 113 4.91 11.58 -17.28
C HIS A 113 6.08 10.74 -17.80
N ILE A 114 6.87 10.20 -16.86
CA ILE A 114 7.90 9.19 -17.08
C ILE A 114 7.61 8.08 -16.08
N GLU A 115 7.49 6.84 -16.53
CA GLU A 115 7.05 5.74 -15.66
C GLU A 115 8.12 5.39 -14.60
N LYS A 116 9.40 5.31 -15.02
CA LYS A 116 10.53 4.90 -14.17
C LYS A 116 11.78 5.72 -14.49
N LEU A 117 12.73 5.74 -13.55
CA LEU A 117 14.05 6.33 -13.82
C LEU A 117 14.77 5.64 -14.98
N SER A 118 14.60 4.32 -15.13
CA SER A 118 15.19 3.52 -16.22
C SER A 118 14.71 3.90 -17.62
N ASP A 119 13.59 4.62 -17.72
CA ASP A 119 13.00 5.04 -18.99
C ASP A 119 13.52 6.42 -19.43
N CYS A 120 14.31 7.09 -18.58
CA CYS A 120 14.96 8.35 -18.94
C CYS A 120 16.07 8.12 -19.95
N THR A 121 16.18 9.03 -20.92
CA THR A 121 17.28 9.09 -21.88
C THR A 121 18.12 10.34 -21.66
N THR A 122 19.08 10.60 -22.55
CA THR A 122 19.87 11.84 -22.53
C THR A 122 18.99 13.10 -22.66
N GLU A 123 17.78 12.99 -23.21
CA GLU A 123 16.82 14.09 -23.30
C GLU A 123 16.40 14.64 -21.93
N GLN A 124 16.35 13.78 -20.90
CA GLN A 124 15.93 14.17 -19.55
C GLN A 124 17.08 14.66 -18.67
N THR A 125 18.31 14.75 -19.18
CA THR A 125 19.51 15.09 -18.37
C THR A 125 19.33 16.40 -17.58
N GLN A 126 18.82 17.46 -18.23
CA GLN A 126 18.64 18.75 -17.59
C GLN A 126 17.54 18.72 -16.53
N MET A 127 16.41 18.08 -16.83
CA MET A 127 15.29 17.90 -15.90
C MET A 127 15.74 17.11 -14.67
N LEU A 128 16.42 15.97 -14.84
CA LEU A 128 16.94 15.17 -13.73
C LEU A 128 17.94 15.95 -12.86
N GLY A 129 18.85 16.71 -13.47
CA GLY A 129 19.77 17.58 -12.75
C GLY A 129 19.05 18.66 -11.95
N ARG A 130 18.05 19.30 -12.56
CA ARG A 130 17.22 20.31 -11.90
C ARG A 130 16.39 19.73 -10.75
N MET A 131 15.85 18.53 -10.90
CA MET A 131 15.12 17.82 -9.85
C MET A 131 15.98 17.59 -8.60
N GLN A 132 17.26 17.23 -8.78
CA GLN A 132 18.21 17.06 -7.67
C GLN A 132 18.52 18.38 -6.96
N LEU A 133 18.74 19.46 -7.73
CA LEU A 133 18.98 20.79 -7.16
C LEU A 133 17.74 21.36 -6.44
N LEU A 134 16.55 21.10 -6.98
CA LEU A 134 15.29 21.46 -6.33
C LEU A 134 15.14 20.74 -4.98
N ALA A 135 15.56 19.47 -4.88
CA ALA A 135 15.61 18.78 -3.60
C ALA A 135 16.50 19.47 -2.57
N VAL A 136 17.69 19.95 -2.98
CA VAL A 136 18.59 20.73 -2.10
C VAL A 136 17.89 21.99 -1.60
N GLN A 137 17.31 22.77 -2.51
CA GLN A 137 16.61 24.01 -2.17
C GLN A 137 15.46 23.76 -1.18
N LEU A 138 14.53 22.86 -1.52
CA LEU A 138 13.35 22.62 -0.70
C LEU A 138 13.70 22.03 0.67
N MET A 139 14.70 21.15 0.75
CA MET A 139 15.15 20.62 2.04
C MET A 139 15.76 21.71 2.94
N GLN A 140 16.48 22.68 2.36
CA GLN A 140 17.00 23.84 3.10
C GLN A 140 15.87 24.75 3.60
N GLU A 141 14.89 25.07 2.73
CA GLU A 141 13.73 25.89 3.08
C GLU A 141 12.89 25.26 4.20
N LEU A 142 12.81 23.93 4.25
CA LEU A 142 12.16 23.18 5.32
C LEU A 142 12.99 23.05 6.59
N GLY A 143 14.17 23.68 6.66
CA GLY A 143 15.04 23.68 7.84
C GLY A 143 15.91 22.43 8.00
N CYS A 144 16.04 21.59 6.97
CA CYS A 144 16.88 20.41 7.00
C CYS A 144 18.36 20.75 6.77
N THR A 145 19.01 21.33 7.78
CA THR A 145 20.39 21.84 7.68
C THR A 145 21.47 20.80 7.98
N ASN A 146 21.14 19.70 8.66
CA ASN A 146 22.09 18.65 9.05
C ASN A 146 22.15 17.46 8.06
N GLY A 147 21.89 17.72 6.79
CA GLY A 147 21.90 16.74 5.71
C GLY A 147 20.58 15.98 5.51
N PHE A 148 20.43 15.37 4.33
CA PHE A 148 19.26 14.59 3.93
C PHE A 148 19.68 13.47 2.96
N ARG A 149 18.77 12.53 2.72
CA ARG A 149 18.91 11.43 1.76
C ARG A 149 17.93 11.65 0.61
N THR A 150 18.41 11.54 -0.63
CA THR A 150 17.54 11.40 -1.81
C THR A 150 17.44 9.93 -2.22
N VAL A 151 16.26 9.51 -2.68
CA VAL A 151 16.00 8.16 -3.20
C VAL A 151 15.07 8.27 -4.39
N ILE A 152 15.38 7.55 -5.47
CA ILE A 152 14.46 7.30 -6.58
C ILE A 152 14.36 5.79 -6.70
N ASN A 153 13.19 5.24 -6.37
CA ASN A 153 12.95 3.80 -6.53
C ASN A 153 12.65 3.53 -8.00
N CYS A 154 13.18 2.42 -8.53
CA CYS A 154 13.05 2.08 -9.95
C CYS A 154 12.70 0.60 -10.12
N GLY A 155 11.50 0.34 -10.64
CA GLY A 155 10.97 -1.00 -10.87
C GLY A 155 10.66 -1.80 -9.60
N PRO A 156 10.15 -3.03 -9.76
CA PRO A 156 9.74 -3.88 -8.62
C PRO A 156 10.87 -4.16 -7.63
N ASP A 157 12.06 -4.54 -8.13
CA ASP A 157 13.21 -4.87 -7.28
C ASP A 157 13.80 -3.64 -6.57
N GLY A 158 13.60 -2.45 -7.15
CA GLY A 158 13.96 -1.17 -6.54
C GLY A 158 12.94 -0.66 -5.52
N GLY A 159 11.83 -1.39 -5.30
CA GLY A 159 10.77 -0.99 -4.37
C GLY A 159 9.89 0.16 -4.87
N GLN A 160 9.69 0.29 -6.18
CA GLN A 160 8.81 1.30 -6.75
C GLN A 160 7.34 0.89 -6.59
N GLU A 161 6.56 1.68 -5.85
CA GLU A 161 5.12 1.44 -5.63
C GLU A 161 4.22 2.23 -6.60
N VAL A 162 4.68 3.42 -7.03
CA VAL A 162 3.93 4.30 -7.96
C VAL A 162 4.74 4.50 -9.24
N TYR A 163 4.10 4.20 -10.38
CA TYR A 163 4.71 4.25 -11.71
C TYR A 163 4.59 5.63 -12.36
N HIS A 164 5.17 6.60 -11.68
CA HIS A 164 5.47 7.93 -12.17
C HIS A 164 6.73 8.40 -11.46
N LEU A 165 7.76 8.82 -12.19
CA LEU A 165 9.07 9.18 -11.66
C LEU A 165 8.91 10.17 -10.49
N HIS A 166 9.43 9.80 -9.33
CA HIS A 166 9.41 10.66 -8.16
C HIS A 166 10.70 10.53 -7.36
N LEU A 167 11.23 11.66 -6.92
CA LEU A 167 12.36 11.72 -6.01
C LEU A 167 11.84 11.90 -4.59
N HIS A 168 12.19 10.97 -3.72
CA HIS A 168 12.04 11.12 -2.28
C HIS A 168 13.22 11.92 -1.73
N ALA A 169 12.96 12.98 -0.95
CA ALA A 169 13.96 13.65 -0.14
C ALA A 169 13.58 13.54 1.35
N MET A 170 14.47 12.95 2.15
CA MET A 170 14.23 12.58 3.54
C MET A 170 15.31 13.12 4.47
N GLY A 171 14.93 13.89 5.48
CA GLY A 171 15.84 14.53 6.40
C GLY A 171 15.28 14.75 7.80
N GLY A 172 16.13 15.26 8.70
CA GLY A 172 15.82 15.46 10.11
C GLY A 172 16.37 14.36 11.04
N PRO A 173 16.24 14.55 12.37
CA PRO A 173 16.76 13.62 13.36
C PRO A 173 16.19 12.20 13.16
N ARG A 174 17.06 11.19 13.06
CA ARG A 174 16.63 9.78 13.02
C ARG A 174 16.73 9.18 14.41
N PRO A 175 15.61 9.04 15.15
CA PRO A 175 15.64 8.52 16.51
C PRO A 175 16.12 7.06 16.59
N TRP A 176 16.13 6.32 15.47
CA TRP A 176 16.56 4.91 15.41
C TRP A 176 18.03 4.71 15.01
N ALA A 177 18.71 5.75 14.49
CA ALA A 177 20.16 5.68 14.23
C ALA A 177 20.98 5.63 15.54
N THR A 178 20.33 5.87 16.68
CA THR A 178 20.91 5.69 18.02
C THR A 178 20.77 4.26 18.54
N ILE A 179 19.95 3.37 17.96
CA ILE A 179 19.76 2.01 18.50
C ILE A 179 21.09 1.21 18.48
N PRO A 180 21.90 1.22 17.40
CA PRO A 180 23.21 0.57 17.44
C PRO A 180 24.17 1.26 18.41
N ALA A 181 24.15 2.59 18.48
CA ALA A 181 25.02 3.36 19.37
C ALA A 181 24.69 3.14 20.86
N VAL A 182 23.41 3.09 21.21
CA VAL A 182 22.89 2.80 22.55
C VAL A 182 23.17 1.34 22.93
N LEU A 183 23.02 0.37 22.01
CA LEU A 183 23.39 -1.02 22.28
C LEU A 183 24.91 -1.19 22.45
N ILE A 184 25.73 -0.47 21.67
CA ILE A 184 27.20 -0.48 21.81
C ILE A 184 27.62 0.20 23.13
N LEU A 185 26.94 1.27 23.56
CA LEU A 185 27.18 1.95 24.84
C LEU A 185 26.71 1.13 26.05
N LEU A 186 25.54 0.48 25.97
CA LEU A 186 24.97 -0.33 27.06
C LEU A 186 25.64 -1.68 27.22
N PHE A 187 26.06 -2.32 26.12
CA PHE A 187 26.58 -3.69 26.15
C PHE A 187 28.07 -3.81 25.81
N GLY A 188 28.69 -2.78 25.22
CA GLY A 188 30.09 -2.80 24.80
C GLY A 188 30.32 -3.68 23.56
N GLY A 189 31.17 -3.23 22.63
CA GLY A 189 31.44 -3.93 21.34
C GLY A 189 32.05 -5.35 21.45
N LYS A 190 32.34 -5.84 22.66
CA LYS A 190 32.68 -7.25 22.93
C LYS A 190 31.46 -8.14 23.17
N ARG A 191 30.39 -7.67 23.84
CA ARG A 191 29.18 -8.51 24.08
C ARG A 191 28.34 -8.73 22.83
N LEU A 192 28.30 -7.76 21.91
CA LEU A 192 27.62 -7.90 20.62
C LEU A 192 28.19 -9.01 19.73
N ARG A 193 29.48 -9.35 19.87
CA ARG A 193 30.11 -10.47 19.14
C ARG A 193 29.63 -11.85 19.62
N ASN A 194 29.33 -11.99 20.90
CA ASN A 194 28.82 -13.24 21.48
C ASN A 194 27.31 -13.42 21.29
N LEU A 195 26.57 -12.33 21.05
CA LEU A 195 25.15 -12.42 20.69
C LEU A 195 24.93 -13.22 19.40
N GLY A 196 25.85 -13.12 18.44
CA GLY A 196 25.79 -13.88 17.18
C GLY A 196 25.96 -15.38 17.37
N SER A 197 26.83 -15.80 18.31
CA SER A 197 27.00 -17.21 18.66
C SER A 197 25.80 -17.76 19.45
N ASP A 198 25.27 -16.98 20.41
CA ASP A 198 24.13 -17.39 21.23
C ASP A 198 22.83 -17.49 20.42
N LEU A 199 22.61 -16.59 19.45
CA LEU A 199 21.50 -16.72 18.50
C LEU A 199 21.67 -17.95 17.61
N GLY A 200 22.90 -18.23 17.17
CA GLY A 200 23.23 -19.42 16.37
C GLY A 200 22.95 -20.73 17.11
N GLU A 201 23.26 -20.81 18.41
CA GLU A 201 22.92 -21.96 19.25
C GLU A 201 21.43 -22.07 19.52
N SER A 202 20.74 -20.95 19.77
CA SER A 202 19.29 -20.92 19.99
C SER A 202 18.51 -21.39 18.76
N ILE A 203 18.93 -20.99 17.56
CA ILE A 203 18.32 -21.43 16.29
C ILE A 203 18.62 -22.90 16.00
N LYS A 204 19.83 -23.39 16.37
CA LYS A 204 20.15 -24.83 16.29
C LYS A 204 19.30 -25.66 17.24
N GLY A 205 19.10 -25.20 18.48
CA GLY A 205 18.23 -25.83 19.46
C GLY A 205 16.76 -25.89 18.99
N PHE A 206 16.27 -24.80 18.39
CA PHE A 206 14.92 -24.73 17.83
C PHE A 206 14.74 -25.69 16.64
N LYS A 207 15.70 -25.72 15.69
CA LYS A 207 15.67 -26.67 14.55
C LYS A 207 15.73 -28.13 15.02
N LYS A 208 16.52 -28.42 16.05
CA LYS A 208 16.60 -29.76 16.65
C LYS A 208 15.27 -30.16 17.29
N GLY A 209 14.65 -29.26 18.05
CA GLY A 209 13.32 -29.49 18.65
C GLY A 209 12.23 -29.76 17.60
N ILE A 210 12.27 -29.08 16.45
CA ILE A 210 11.35 -29.34 15.33
C ILE A 210 11.63 -30.71 14.68
N ALA A 211 12.89 -31.10 14.53
CA ALA A 211 13.25 -32.40 13.96
C ALA A 211 12.81 -33.57 14.87
N ASP A 212 13.07 -33.44 16.17
CA ASP A 212 12.72 -34.46 17.18
C ASP A 212 11.19 -34.62 17.32
N ALA A 213 10.42 -33.52 17.21
CA ALA A 213 8.96 -33.57 17.18
C ALA A 213 8.40 -34.29 15.93
N SER A 214 9.10 -34.21 14.79
CA SER A 214 8.68 -34.87 13.54
C SER A 214 8.96 -36.38 13.52
N SER A 215 9.93 -36.86 14.31
CA SER A 215 10.26 -38.28 14.43
C SER A 215 9.33 -39.02 15.40
N ASP A 216 8.91 -38.36 16.47
CA ASP A 216 7.96 -38.94 17.44
C ASP A 216 6.56 -39.15 16.83
N ASP A 217 6.13 -38.25 15.94
CA ASP A 217 4.84 -38.36 15.27
C ASP A 217 4.82 -39.50 14.24
N LYS A 218 5.92 -39.69 13.49
CA LYS A 218 6.06 -40.85 12.58
C LYS A 218 6.12 -42.18 13.32
N THR A 219 6.70 -42.22 14.52
CA THR A 219 6.84 -43.47 15.29
C THR A 219 5.49 -43.92 15.86
N LYS A 220 4.67 -42.97 16.34
CA LYS A 220 3.30 -43.24 16.82
C LYS A 220 2.34 -43.70 15.72
N VAL A 221 2.47 -43.16 14.51
CA VAL A 221 1.65 -43.58 13.36
C VAL A 221 1.97 -45.02 12.94
N ILE A 222 3.26 -45.41 12.96
CA ILE A 222 3.70 -46.76 12.58
C ILE A 222 3.28 -47.81 13.64
N GLU A 223 3.27 -47.46 14.92
CA GLU A 223 2.77 -48.36 15.99
C GLU A 223 1.25 -48.54 15.93
N ALA A 224 0.49 -47.48 15.67
CA ALA A 224 -0.97 -47.55 15.54
C ALA A 224 -1.45 -48.34 14.30
N GLU A 225 -0.63 -48.42 13.24
CA GLU A 225 -0.94 -49.19 12.04
C GLU A 225 -0.64 -50.69 12.20
N LYS A 226 0.35 -51.06 13.03
CA LYS A 226 0.67 -52.46 13.34
C LYS A 226 -0.43 -53.13 14.18
N ASP A 227 -1.02 -52.41 15.13
CA ASP A 227 -2.10 -52.94 15.97
C ASP A 227 -3.40 -53.20 15.20
N LYS A 228 -3.64 -52.48 14.08
CA LYS A 228 -4.81 -52.72 13.21
C LYS A 228 -4.67 -53.92 12.27
N ILE A 229 -3.46 -54.43 12.06
CA ILE A 229 -3.20 -55.55 11.15
C ILE A 229 -3.23 -56.90 11.90
N GLN A 230 -3.24 -56.88 13.24
CA GLN A 230 -3.29 -58.07 14.11
C GLN A 230 -4.64 -58.32 14.80
N SER A 231 -5.70 -57.57 14.46
CA SER A 231 -7.09 -57.80 14.91
C SER A 231 -8.00 -58.21 13.76
#